data_AF-Q582T2-F1
#
_entry.id   AF-Q582T2-F1
#
_cell.length_a   1.000
_cell.length_b   1.000
_cell.length_c   1.000
_cell.angle_alpha   90.00
_cell.angle_beta   90.00
_cell.angle_gamma   90.00
#
_symmetry.space_group_name_H-M   'P 1'
#
loop_
_entity.id
_entity.type
_entity.pdbx_description
1 polymer ?
#
loop_
_entity_poly.entity_id
_entity_poly.type
_entity_poly.pdbx_seq_one_letter_code
_entity_poly.pdbx_strand_id
1 'polypeptide(L)'
;MMEATERRRKRERNERNDERRDDCEVLAKTDEKRTIVEELFQRLQSLDHTHMELEARLCRRAEVSDKSGSTSSEREWKGRRARKTRTEVMPGVAEEDYKRIEEFCLDKGKEGSVTRSTTRDVSFGQWRYTYTSGKPSECIACIRKERLFVLDVPVPSGAYDIRFSACTEITGELPSPNFAPTRGYTRHKDRLSVTDGLFRYDLTRVRDKHTTGYEVEVEFLLKDNDEKKITDSHVEELVGRALSLATLTASEG
;
A
#
# COMPACT_ATOMS: atom_id res chain seq x y z
N MET A 1 6.27 47.67 -2.09
CA MET A 1 6.06 47.29 -0.67
C MET A 1 5.32 45.95 -0.50
N MET A 2 4.60 45.42 -1.51
CA MET A 2 3.91 44.11 -1.42
C MET A 2 4.83 42.87 -1.43
N GLU A 3 5.97 42.90 -2.13
CA GLU A 3 6.86 41.72 -2.24
C GLU A 3 7.49 41.28 -0.90
N ALA A 4 7.77 42.22 0.00
CA ALA A 4 8.41 41.90 1.29
C ALA A 4 7.47 41.10 2.21
N THR A 5 6.17 41.42 2.17
CA THR A 5 5.15 40.77 3.00
C THR A 5 4.87 39.35 2.53
N GLU A 6 4.93 39.10 1.22
CA GLU A 6 4.68 37.80 0.63
C GLU A 6 5.85 36.82 0.84
N ARG A 7 7.09 37.31 0.76
CA ARG A 7 8.29 36.52 1.12
C ARG A 7 8.29 36.10 2.59
N ARG A 8 7.85 36.99 3.49
CA ARG A 8 7.75 36.68 4.93
C ARG A 8 6.71 35.60 5.21
N ARG A 9 5.53 35.68 4.59
CA ARG A 9 4.48 34.65 4.71
C ARG A 9 4.93 33.29 4.16
N LYS A 10 5.68 33.26 3.06
CA LYS A 10 6.22 32.01 2.49
C LYS A 10 7.27 31.37 3.41
N ARG A 11 8.09 32.18 4.08
CA ARG A 11 9.09 31.71 5.05
C ARG A 11 8.44 31.15 6.32
N GLU A 12 7.47 31.87 6.89
CA GLU A 12 6.71 31.42 8.07
C GLU A 12 5.85 30.17 7.79
N ARG A 13 5.46 29.93 6.54
CA ARG A 13 4.76 28.71 6.11
C ARG A 13 5.71 27.53 5.97
N ASN A 14 6.92 27.76 5.45
CA ASN A 14 7.96 26.73 5.35
C ASN A 14 8.49 26.33 6.73
N GLU A 15 8.72 27.29 7.64
CA GLU A 15 9.16 27.02 9.02
C GLU A 15 8.12 26.21 9.80
N ARG A 16 6.82 26.53 9.66
CA ARG A 16 5.74 25.72 10.24
C ARG A 16 5.60 24.32 9.63
N ASN A 17 5.99 24.14 8.37
CA ASN A 17 5.99 22.84 7.72
C ASN A 17 7.20 21.98 8.14
N ASP A 18 8.34 22.61 8.46
CA ASP A 18 9.50 21.92 9.03
C ASP A 18 9.30 21.56 10.51
N GLU A 19 8.74 22.45 11.34
CA GLU A 19 8.42 22.12 12.75
C GLU A 19 7.36 21.00 12.86
N ARG A 20 6.35 20.98 11.96
CA ARG A 20 5.36 19.89 11.89
C ARG A 20 5.92 18.57 11.38
N ARG A 21 7.06 18.58 10.67
CA ARG A 21 7.73 17.34 10.23
C ARG A 21 8.41 16.63 11.38
N ASP A 22 9.00 17.38 12.31
CA ASP A 22 9.69 16.79 13.48
C ASP A 22 8.69 16.25 14.52
N ASP A 23 7.53 16.89 14.70
CA ASP A 23 6.52 16.43 15.68
C ASP A 23 5.76 15.17 15.25
N CYS A 24 5.64 14.91 13.95
CA CYS A 24 4.95 13.71 13.44
C CYS A 24 5.83 12.45 13.57
N GLU A 25 7.14 12.60 13.80
CA GLU A 25 8.08 11.49 13.97
C GLU A 25 8.05 10.87 15.39
N VAL A 26 7.35 11.51 16.34
CA VAL A 26 7.30 11.09 17.76
C VAL A 26 6.23 10.01 18.05
N LEU A 27 5.37 9.63 17.09
CA LEU A 27 4.11 8.90 17.38
C LEU A 27 4.04 7.41 16.98
N ALA A 28 5.17 6.73 16.96
CA ALA A 28 5.28 5.36 17.48
C ALA A 28 6.40 5.43 18.51
N LYS A 29 6.22 4.89 19.73
CA LYS A 29 7.34 4.86 20.71
C LYS A 29 8.56 4.33 19.98
N THR A 30 9.71 5.01 20.06
CA THR A 30 10.90 4.67 19.26
C THR A 30 11.23 3.17 19.30
N ASP A 31 10.92 2.52 20.42
CA ASP A 31 11.01 1.07 20.63
C ASP A 31 10.08 0.23 19.74
N GLU A 32 8.84 0.67 19.50
CA GLU A 32 7.88 -0.01 18.63
C GLU A 32 8.32 0.05 17.16
N LYS A 33 8.73 1.23 16.68
CA LYS A 33 9.30 1.38 15.32
C LYS A 33 10.49 0.45 15.14
N ARG A 34 11.42 0.47 16.10
CA ARG A 34 12.62 -0.37 16.07
C ARG A 34 12.30 -1.86 16.06
N THR A 35 11.32 -2.29 16.86
CA THR A 35 10.86 -3.69 16.88
C THR A 35 10.32 -4.14 15.52
N ILE A 36 9.56 -3.27 14.83
CA ILE A 36 9.03 -3.56 13.48
C ILE A 36 10.18 -3.69 12.48
N VAL A 37 11.15 -2.77 12.54
CA VAL A 37 12.33 -2.77 11.66
C VAL A 37 13.15 -4.04 11.84
N GLU A 38 13.47 -4.41 13.08
CA GLU A 38 14.26 -5.60 13.40
C GLU A 38 13.57 -6.89 12.90
N GLU A 39 12.25 -7.04 13.13
CA GLU A 39 11.48 -8.19 12.66
C GLU A 39 11.43 -8.27 11.12
N LEU A 40 11.17 -7.14 10.44
CA LEU A 40 11.16 -7.09 8.97
C LEU A 40 12.53 -7.42 8.40
N PHE A 41 13.57 -6.80 8.93
CA PHE A 41 14.93 -6.99 8.44
C PHE A 41 15.39 -8.44 8.65
N GLN A 42 15.10 -9.04 9.80
CA GLN A 42 15.38 -10.45 10.07
C GLN A 42 14.71 -11.38 9.06
N ARG A 43 13.45 -11.11 8.68
CA ARG A 43 12.73 -11.90 7.66
C ARG A 43 13.31 -11.72 6.25
N LEU A 44 13.81 -10.53 5.93
CA LEU A 44 14.37 -10.22 4.62
C LEU A 44 15.76 -10.82 4.39
N GLN A 45 16.54 -11.04 5.46
CA GLN A 45 17.91 -11.55 5.37
C GLN A 45 18.03 -12.96 4.77
N SER A 46 17.00 -13.79 4.93
CA SER A 46 16.99 -15.18 4.47
C SER A 46 16.45 -15.36 3.05
N LEU A 47 16.01 -14.29 2.40
CA LEU A 47 15.32 -14.33 1.13
C LEU A 47 16.25 -14.01 -0.04
N ASP A 48 15.96 -14.63 -1.19
CA ASP A 48 16.49 -14.18 -2.47
C ASP A 48 15.78 -12.89 -2.87
N HIS A 49 16.56 -11.84 -3.15
CA HIS A 49 16.05 -10.52 -3.52
C HIS A 49 15.77 -10.41 -5.03
N THR A 50 16.07 -11.45 -5.80
CA THR A 50 15.78 -11.51 -7.23
C THR A 50 14.26 -11.43 -7.48
N HIS A 51 13.84 -10.45 -8.27
CA HIS A 51 12.43 -10.13 -8.55
C HIS A 51 11.59 -9.81 -7.29
N MET A 52 12.23 -9.45 -6.18
CA MET A 52 11.50 -9.12 -4.96
C MET A 52 10.84 -7.74 -5.07
N GLU A 53 9.63 -7.66 -4.55
CA GLU A 53 8.92 -6.42 -4.25
C GLU A 53 8.71 -6.35 -2.73
N LEU A 54 9.11 -5.24 -2.12
CA LEU A 54 8.85 -4.95 -0.71
C LEU A 54 7.92 -3.73 -0.61
N GLU A 55 6.73 -3.95 -0.06
CA GLU A 55 5.67 -2.94 0.02
C GLU A 55 5.06 -2.84 1.42
N ALA A 56 4.56 -1.65 1.75
CA ALA A 56 3.77 -1.35 2.93
C ALA A 56 2.41 -0.78 2.49
N ARG A 57 1.30 -1.40 2.91
CA ARG A 57 -0.07 -1.01 2.54
C ARG A 57 -0.84 -0.52 3.75
N LEU A 58 -1.55 0.60 3.60
CA LEU A 58 -2.53 1.03 4.60
C LEU A 58 -3.76 0.13 4.56
N CYS A 59 -4.18 -0.33 5.74
CA CYS A 59 -5.23 -1.31 5.91
C CYS A 59 -6.24 -0.92 6.98
N ARG A 60 -7.44 -1.49 6.86
CA ARG A 60 -8.48 -1.46 7.90
C ARG A 60 -8.70 -2.85 8.44
N ARG A 61 -9.15 -2.93 9.69
CA ARG A 61 -9.70 -4.16 10.26
C ARG A 61 -11.17 -4.28 9.89
N ALA A 62 -11.53 -5.34 9.17
CA ALA A 62 -12.90 -5.72 8.94
C ALA A 62 -13.27 -6.89 9.87
N GLU A 63 -14.41 -6.79 10.55
CA GLU A 63 -14.99 -7.93 11.26
C GLU A 63 -15.66 -8.86 10.25
N VAL A 64 -15.10 -10.06 10.06
CA VAL A 64 -15.73 -11.09 9.25
C VAL A 64 -16.71 -11.85 10.14
N SER A 65 -18.00 -11.57 9.97
CA SER A 65 -19.04 -12.42 10.56
C SER A 65 -19.10 -13.75 9.81
N ASP A 66 -18.82 -14.86 10.49
CA ASP A 66 -19.02 -16.21 9.94
C ASP A 66 -20.53 -16.40 9.68
N LYS A 67 -20.95 -16.12 8.44
CA LYS A 67 -22.28 -16.46 7.92
C LYS A 67 -22.39 -17.92 7.46
N SER A 68 -21.42 -18.77 7.78
CA SER A 68 -21.53 -20.23 7.60
C SER A 68 -22.27 -20.86 8.78
N GLY A 69 -23.60 -20.87 8.72
CA GLY A 69 -24.40 -21.59 9.73
C GLY A 69 -25.87 -21.20 9.81
N SER A 70 -26.62 -21.33 8.71
CA SER A 70 -28.07 -21.49 8.79
C SER A 70 -28.55 -22.60 7.86
N THR A 71 -28.01 -23.80 8.04
CA THR A 71 -28.78 -25.01 7.77
C THR A 71 -29.53 -25.34 9.05
N SER A 72 -30.84 -25.14 9.00
CA SER A 72 -31.79 -25.54 10.03
C SER A 72 -31.64 -27.03 10.33
N SER A 73 -31.07 -27.37 11.47
CA SER A 73 -31.31 -28.65 12.13
C SER A 73 -31.50 -28.38 13.62
N GLU A 74 -32.76 -28.40 14.05
CA GLU A 74 -33.17 -28.52 15.43
C GLU A 74 -32.51 -29.76 16.05
N ARG A 75 -31.54 -29.56 16.95
CA ARG A 75 -31.29 -30.38 18.16
C ARG A 75 -30.10 -29.80 18.93
N GLU A 76 -30.42 -29.34 20.14
CA GLU A 76 -29.58 -29.32 21.35
C GLU A 76 -28.05 -29.32 21.20
N TRP A 77 -27.40 -28.22 21.60
CA TRP A 77 -26.27 -28.34 22.52
C TRP A 77 -26.03 -27.07 23.35
N LYS A 78 -25.98 -27.26 24.66
CA LYS A 78 -25.63 -26.30 25.71
C LYS A 78 -24.16 -25.89 25.57
N GLY A 79 -23.90 -24.62 25.29
CA GLY A 79 -22.56 -24.05 25.38
C GLY A 79 -22.42 -22.82 24.51
N ARG A 80 -22.67 -21.64 25.07
CA ARG A 80 -22.29 -20.36 24.46
C ARG A 80 -20.76 -20.27 24.40
N ARG A 81 -20.13 -20.96 23.44
CA ARG A 81 -18.80 -20.58 22.97
C ARG A 81 -18.97 -19.24 22.28
N ALA A 82 -18.34 -18.21 22.84
CA ALA A 82 -18.25 -16.90 22.20
C ALA A 82 -17.85 -17.11 20.73
N ARG A 83 -18.68 -16.61 19.82
CA ARG A 83 -18.44 -16.64 18.37
C ARG A 83 -17.09 -15.96 18.15
N LYS A 84 -16.08 -16.72 17.73
CA LYS A 84 -14.72 -16.20 17.53
C LYS A 84 -14.77 -15.34 16.26
N THR A 85 -15.06 -14.04 16.40
CA THR A 85 -15.00 -13.10 15.28
C THR A 85 -13.57 -13.09 14.75
N ARG A 86 -13.41 -13.48 13.49
CA ARG A 86 -12.13 -13.41 12.80
C ARG A 86 -11.99 -12.01 12.24
N THR A 87 -11.01 -11.27 12.72
CA THR A 87 -10.67 -9.96 12.16
C THR A 87 -9.81 -10.18 10.93
N GLU A 88 -10.20 -9.62 9.79
CA GLU A 88 -9.42 -9.64 8.57
C GLU A 88 -8.82 -8.24 8.32
N VAL A 89 -7.52 -8.19 8.04
CA VAL A 89 -6.83 -6.97 7.65
C VAL A 89 -6.94 -6.82 6.14
N MET A 90 -7.65 -5.78 5.70
CA MET A 90 -7.94 -5.51 4.30
C MET A 90 -7.25 -4.22 3.86
N PRO A 91 -6.54 -4.22 2.71
CA PRO A 91 -6.03 -2.99 2.12
C PRO A 91 -7.15 -2.01 1.82
N GLY A 92 -6.97 -0.76 2.19
CA GLY A 92 -7.85 0.32 1.77
C GLY A 92 -7.99 1.46 2.79
N VAL A 93 -8.19 2.67 2.28
CA VAL A 93 -8.41 3.91 3.06
C VAL A 93 -9.73 4.55 2.67
N ALA A 94 -10.28 5.42 3.53
CA ALA A 94 -11.47 6.19 3.23
C ALA A 94 -11.21 7.12 2.03
N GLU A 95 -12.24 7.49 1.27
CA GLU A 95 -12.05 8.34 0.09
C GLU A 95 -11.49 9.73 0.48
N GLU A 96 -11.96 10.26 1.61
CA GLU A 96 -11.54 11.55 2.14
C GLU A 96 -10.07 11.51 2.54
N ASP A 97 -9.65 10.42 3.19
CA ASP A 97 -8.27 10.21 3.61
C ASP A 97 -7.34 9.93 2.43
N TYR A 98 -7.83 9.20 1.41
CA TYR A 98 -7.12 9.00 0.16
C TYR A 98 -6.73 10.34 -0.47
N LYS A 99 -7.65 11.30 -0.54
CA LYS A 99 -7.40 12.64 -1.11
C LYS A 99 -6.38 13.43 -0.29
N ARG A 100 -6.46 13.37 1.05
CA ARG A 100 -5.49 14.01 1.94
C ARG A 100 -4.09 13.43 1.77
N ILE A 101 -4.00 12.11 1.67
CA ILE A 101 -2.74 11.41 1.43
C ILE A 101 -2.20 11.72 0.03
N GLU A 102 -3.08 11.85 -0.97
CA GLU A 102 -2.70 12.28 -2.32
C GLU A 102 -2.01 13.65 -2.33
N GLU A 103 -2.61 14.64 -1.65
CA GLU A 103 -2.03 15.98 -1.50
C GLU A 103 -0.66 15.92 -0.79
N PHE A 104 -0.56 15.17 0.31
CA PHE A 104 0.71 14.99 1.03
C PHE A 104 1.80 14.35 0.16
N CYS A 105 1.47 13.30 -0.61
CA CYS A 105 2.42 12.62 -1.48
C CYS A 105 2.86 13.51 -2.64
N LEU A 106 1.95 14.29 -3.23
CA LEU A 106 2.30 15.25 -4.29
C LEU A 106 3.28 16.32 -3.79
N ASP A 107 3.13 16.80 -2.55
CA ASP A 107 4.05 17.76 -1.94
C ASP A 107 5.46 17.16 -1.69
N LYS A 108 5.60 15.83 -1.63
CA LYS A 108 6.90 15.14 -1.55
C LYS A 108 7.56 14.98 -2.92
N GLY A 109 6.78 14.96 -3.99
CA GLY A 109 7.26 14.73 -5.35
C GLY A 109 8.13 15.89 -5.87
N LYS A 110 9.26 15.57 -6.49
CA LYS A 110 9.99 16.51 -7.35
C LYS A 110 9.36 16.55 -8.74
N GLU A 111 9.60 17.61 -9.49
CA GLU A 111 9.16 17.70 -10.89
C GLU A 111 9.68 16.50 -11.69
N GLY A 112 8.79 15.84 -12.45
CA GLY A 112 9.10 14.63 -13.21
C GLY A 112 9.03 13.30 -12.43
N SER A 113 8.78 13.32 -11.11
CA SER A 113 8.68 12.10 -10.29
C SER A 113 7.26 11.54 -10.14
N VAL A 114 6.27 12.23 -10.73
CA VAL A 114 4.85 11.90 -10.64
C VAL A 114 4.40 11.27 -11.95
N THR A 115 3.81 10.08 -11.87
CA THR A 115 3.21 9.40 -13.02
C THR A 115 1.76 9.04 -12.72
N ARG A 116 0.92 9.01 -13.76
CA ARG A 116 -0.47 8.53 -13.65
C ARG A 116 -0.76 7.52 -14.74
N SER A 117 -1.39 6.41 -14.37
CA SER A 117 -1.75 5.35 -15.30
C SER A 117 -3.15 4.81 -15.04
N THR A 118 -3.83 4.40 -16.11
CA THR A 118 -5.11 3.70 -16.03
C THR A 118 -4.98 2.35 -16.71
N THR A 119 -5.17 1.28 -15.96
CA THR A 119 -4.98 -0.10 -16.44
C THR A 119 -6.17 -0.99 -16.08
N ARG A 120 -6.26 -2.12 -16.78
CA ARG A 120 -7.19 -3.21 -16.47
C ARG A 120 -6.39 -4.46 -16.18
N ASP A 121 -6.42 -4.91 -14.93
CA ASP A 121 -5.84 -6.17 -14.51
C ASP A 121 -6.86 -7.30 -14.65
N VAL A 122 -6.41 -8.42 -15.19
CA VAL A 122 -7.18 -9.67 -15.30
C VAL A 122 -6.39 -10.79 -14.64
N SER A 123 -6.92 -11.33 -13.55
CA SER A 123 -6.33 -12.50 -12.89
C SER A 123 -6.91 -13.78 -13.48
N PHE A 124 -6.05 -14.62 -14.05
CA PHE A 124 -6.41 -15.91 -14.62
C PHE A 124 -5.35 -16.98 -14.29
N GLY A 125 -5.77 -18.08 -13.66
CA GLY A 125 -4.83 -19.04 -13.09
C GLY A 125 -3.96 -18.39 -12.00
N GLN A 126 -2.65 -18.57 -12.08
CA GLN A 126 -1.68 -17.91 -11.20
C GLN A 126 -1.14 -16.59 -11.78
N TRP A 127 -1.60 -16.17 -12.96
CA TRP A 127 -1.07 -15.02 -13.67
C TRP A 127 -1.99 -13.81 -13.56
N ARG A 128 -1.38 -12.63 -13.45
CA ARG A 128 -2.04 -11.33 -13.60
C ARG A 128 -1.61 -10.74 -14.93
N TYR A 129 -2.59 -10.46 -15.77
CA TYR A 129 -2.41 -9.79 -17.06
C TYR A 129 -2.84 -8.34 -16.92
N THR A 130 -1.96 -7.40 -17.24
CA THR A 130 -2.24 -5.97 -17.19
C THR A 130 -2.44 -5.45 -18.61
N TYR A 131 -3.57 -4.77 -18.82
CA TYR A 131 -3.95 -4.17 -20.11
C TYR A 131 -4.01 -2.65 -20.02
N THR A 132 -3.67 -1.99 -21.12
CA THR A 132 -3.97 -0.56 -21.30
C THR A 132 -5.49 -0.32 -21.34
N SER A 133 -5.91 0.88 -20.93
CA SER A 133 -7.33 1.28 -21.00
C SER A 133 -7.76 1.80 -22.38
N GLY A 134 -6.83 1.88 -23.33
CA GLY A 134 -7.07 2.35 -24.70
C GLY A 134 -7.94 1.39 -25.52
N LYS A 135 -8.36 1.85 -26.70
CA LYS A 135 -8.99 1.02 -27.73
C LYS A 135 -8.16 1.12 -29.02
N PRO A 136 -7.52 0.03 -29.48
CA PRO A 136 -7.53 -1.31 -28.87
C PRO A 136 -6.80 -1.35 -27.51
N SER A 137 -7.22 -2.26 -26.64
CA SER A 137 -6.52 -2.52 -25.39
C SER A 137 -5.37 -3.49 -25.66
N GLU A 138 -4.20 -3.21 -25.12
CA GLU A 138 -3.00 -4.03 -25.33
C GLU A 138 -2.52 -4.62 -24.01
N CYS A 139 -2.09 -5.89 -24.01
CA CYS A 139 -1.46 -6.50 -22.84
C CYS A 139 -0.03 -5.99 -22.71
N ILE A 140 0.26 -5.29 -21.62
CA ILE A 140 1.56 -4.65 -21.38
C ILE A 140 2.40 -5.36 -20.32
N ALA A 141 1.77 -6.23 -19.50
CA ALA A 141 2.48 -7.05 -18.54
C ALA A 141 1.74 -8.37 -18.29
N CYS A 142 2.51 -9.43 -18.08
CA CYS A 142 2.07 -10.73 -17.62
C CYS A 142 2.97 -11.10 -16.45
N ILE A 143 2.43 -11.18 -15.24
CA ILE A 143 3.23 -11.46 -14.03
C ILE A 143 2.61 -12.57 -13.18
N ARG A 144 3.46 -13.30 -12.47
CA ARG A 144 3.08 -14.20 -11.39
C ARG A 144 3.63 -13.65 -10.08
N LYS A 145 2.74 -13.20 -9.20
CA LYS A 145 3.08 -12.69 -7.86
C LYS A 145 2.97 -13.81 -6.84
N GLU A 146 4.05 -14.11 -6.15
CA GLU A 146 4.11 -15.06 -5.05
C GLU A 146 4.51 -14.34 -3.77
N ARG A 147 3.77 -14.58 -2.69
CA ARG A 147 3.98 -13.88 -1.41
C ARG A 147 4.96 -14.67 -0.56
N LEU A 148 6.08 -14.04 -0.21
CA LEU A 148 7.11 -14.63 0.62
C LEU A 148 6.73 -14.53 2.10
N PHE A 149 6.36 -13.33 2.55
CA PHE A 149 5.82 -13.13 3.90
C PHE A 149 4.91 -11.91 3.99
N VAL A 150 4.20 -11.84 5.12
CA VAL A 150 3.40 -10.70 5.54
C VAL A 150 3.67 -10.41 7.01
N LEU A 151 3.70 -9.13 7.35
CA LEU A 151 3.70 -8.64 8.73
C LEU A 151 2.60 -7.57 8.86
N ASP A 152 1.58 -7.88 9.66
CA ASP A 152 0.50 -6.95 9.99
C ASP A 152 0.87 -6.20 11.27
N VAL A 153 0.94 -4.88 11.19
CA VAL A 153 1.33 -3.98 12.26
C VAL A 153 0.13 -3.12 12.66
N PRO A 154 -0.42 -3.30 13.88
CA PRO A 154 -1.39 -2.35 14.41
C PRO A 154 -0.75 -0.99 14.64
N VAL A 155 -1.46 0.09 14.31
CA VAL A 155 -1.00 1.46 14.59
C VAL A 155 -2.04 2.16 15.48
N PRO A 156 -1.96 2.03 16.81
CA PRO A 156 -2.99 2.55 17.72
C PRO A 156 -3.19 4.07 17.65
N SER A 157 -2.14 4.81 17.33
CA SER A 157 -2.16 6.26 17.12
C SER A 157 -2.63 6.68 15.72
N GLY A 158 -2.79 5.72 14.80
CA GLY A 158 -3.12 5.96 13.40
C GLY A 158 -4.59 5.70 13.08
N ALA A 159 -5.03 6.24 11.93
CA ALA A 159 -6.34 5.91 11.38
C ALA A 159 -6.35 4.53 10.68
N TYR A 160 -5.17 4.02 10.34
CA TYR A 160 -4.98 2.79 9.57
C TYR A 160 -3.90 1.90 10.18
N ASP A 161 -4.10 0.59 10.10
CA ASP A 161 -3.04 -0.39 10.33
C ASP A 161 -2.13 -0.47 9.09
N ILE A 162 -0.95 -1.04 9.25
CA ILE A 162 0.01 -1.22 8.14
C ILE A 162 0.21 -2.72 7.90
N ARG A 163 0.14 -3.13 6.64
CA ARG A 163 0.57 -4.46 6.19
C ARG A 163 1.86 -4.31 5.40
N PHE A 164 2.94 -4.85 5.93
CA PHE A 164 4.16 -5.06 5.17
C PHE A 164 4.11 -6.40 4.46
N SER A 165 4.55 -6.44 3.21
CA SER A 165 4.69 -7.69 2.48
C SER A 165 5.90 -7.69 1.56
N ALA A 166 6.60 -8.82 1.57
CA ALA A 166 7.57 -9.16 0.54
C ALA A 166 6.96 -10.19 -0.40
N CYS A 167 7.07 -9.94 -1.70
CA CYS A 167 6.61 -10.84 -2.75
C CYS A 167 7.71 -11.01 -3.80
N THR A 168 7.67 -12.08 -4.58
CA THR A 168 8.37 -12.16 -5.86
C THR A 168 7.41 -11.88 -7.00
N GLU A 169 7.78 -11.03 -7.95
CA GLU A 169 7.03 -10.79 -9.19
C GLU A 169 7.79 -11.33 -10.40
N ILE A 170 7.45 -12.55 -10.82
CA ILE A 170 8.09 -13.18 -11.99
C ILE A 170 7.36 -12.71 -13.25
N THR A 171 8.10 -12.06 -14.16
CA THR A 171 7.58 -11.69 -15.48
C THR A 171 7.45 -12.93 -16.38
N GLY A 172 6.29 -13.09 -17.00
CA GLY A 172 6.01 -14.11 -18.01
C GLY A 172 5.96 -13.52 -19.41
N GLU A 173 5.86 -14.41 -20.40
CA GLU A 173 5.66 -13.99 -21.79
C GLU A 173 4.33 -13.27 -21.96
N LEU A 174 4.35 -12.20 -22.77
CA LEU A 174 3.14 -11.50 -23.15
C LEU A 174 2.30 -12.42 -24.06
N PRO A 175 0.98 -12.47 -23.85
CA PRO A 175 0.11 -13.22 -24.73
C PRO A 175 0.10 -12.61 -26.14
N SER A 176 -0.32 -13.39 -27.13
CA SER A 176 -0.50 -12.87 -28.49
C SER A 176 -1.48 -11.67 -28.49
N PRO A 177 -1.35 -10.70 -29.41
CA PRO A 177 -2.14 -9.45 -29.38
C PRO A 177 -3.67 -9.65 -29.34
N ASN A 178 -4.15 -10.79 -29.83
CA ASN A 178 -5.58 -11.13 -29.87
C ASN A 178 -6.04 -11.98 -28.68
N PHE A 179 -5.16 -12.31 -27.75
CA PHE A 179 -5.47 -13.08 -26.56
C PHE A 179 -5.72 -12.13 -25.38
N ALA A 180 -7.00 -11.83 -25.16
CA ALA A 180 -7.49 -11.31 -23.89
C ALA A 180 -8.21 -12.45 -23.16
N PRO A 181 -7.85 -12.78 -21.91
CA PRO A 181 -8.60 -13.75 -21.13
C PRO A 181 -10.07 -13.33 -21.07
N THR A 182 -10.95 -14.17 -21.61
CA THR A 182 -12.42 -13.94 -21.58
C THR A 182 -13.02 -14.31 -20.23
N ARG A 183 -12.20 -14.88 -19.33
CA ARG A 183 -12.56 -15.32 -17.99
C ARG A 183 -11.46 -14.86 -17.04
N GLY A 184 -11.84 -14.53 -15.82
CA GLY A 184 -10.93 -14.05 -14.79
C GLY A 184 -11.60 -13.01 -13.89
N TYR A 185 -10.96 -12.72 -12.77
CA TYR A 185 -11.34 -11.58 -11.95
C TYR A 185 -10.71 -10.32 -12.53
N THR A 186 -11.52 -9.29 -12.75
CA THR A 186 -11.11 -8.05 -13.41
C THR A 186 -11.11 -6.90 -12.43
N ARG A 187 -10.01 -6.14 -12.42
CA ARG A 187 -9.89 -4.88 -11.67
C ARG A 187 -9.51 -3.76 -12.64
N HIS A 188 -10.17 -2.63 -12.55
CA HIS A 188 -9.77 -1.40 -13.20
C HIS A 188 -9.01 -0.55 -12.18
N LYS A 189 -7.79 -0.12 -12.54
CA LYS A 189 -6.90 0.63 -11.66
C LYS A 189 -6.64 2.00 -12.28
N ASP A 190 -6.90 3.06 -11.52
CA ASP A 190 -6.44 4.43 -11.80
C ASP A 190 -5.42 4.75 -10.72
N ARG A 191 -4.15 4.78 -11.10
CA ARG A 191 -3.01 4.85 -10.19
C ARG A 191 -2.24 6.14 -10.40
N LEU A 192 -2.07 6.91 -9.34
CA LEU A 192 -1.07 7.96 -9.22
C LEU A 192 0.14 7.36 -8.50
N SER A 193 1.33 7.51 -9.08
CA SER A 193 2.58 7.05 -8.48
C SER A 193 3.50 8.25 -8.29
N VAL A 194 3.98 8.47 -7.06
CA VAL A 194 4.95 9.52 -6.74
C VAL A 194 6.24 8.86 -6.28
N THR A 195 7.33 9.11 -6.99
CA THR A 195 8.65 8.55 -6.67
C THR A 195 9.48 9.56 -5.86
N ASP A 196 9.99 9.14 -4.71
CA ASP A 196 10.88 9.93 -3.87
C ASP A 196 12.11 9.09 -3.48
N GLY A 197 13.21 9.29 -4.19
CA GLY A 197 14.44 8.53 -3.99
C GLY A 197 14.26 7.05 -4.35
N LEU A 198 14.41 6.17 -3.35
CA LEU A 198 14.23 4.72 -3.49
C LEU A 198 12.82 4.26 -3.11
N PHE A 199 11.89 5.18 -2.88
CA PHE A 199 10.53 4.85 -2.46
C PHE A 199 9.51 5.34 -3.48
N ARG A 200 8.47 4.55 -3.69
CA ARG A 200 7.33 4.92 -4.53
C ARG A 200 6.05 4.88 -3.72
N TYR A 201 5.31 5.97 -3.73
CA TYR A 201 3.96 6.07 -3.21
C TYR A 201 2.98 5.76 -4.33
N ASP A 202 2.23 4.68 -4.21
CA ASP A 202 1.20 4.29 -5.17
C ASP A 202 -0.18 4.51 -4.54
N LEU A 203 -0.90 5.48 -5.07
CA LEU A 203 -2.28 5.76 -4.72
C LEU A 203 -3.16 5.23 -5.84
N THR A 204 -3.95 4.21 -5.54
CA THR A 204 -4.75 3.50 -6.55
C THR A 204 -6.23 3.52 -6.21
N ARG A 205 -7.03 4.13 -7.09
CA ARG A 205 -8.47 3.87 -7.12
C ARG A 205 -8.74 2.60 -7.91
N VAL A 206 -9.28 1.60 -7.23
CA VAL A 206 -9.59 0.29 -7.79
C VAL A 206 -11.09 0.17 -7.96
N ARG A 207 -11.54 -0.23 -9.14
CA ARG A 207 -12.93 -0.59 -9.42
C ARG A 207 -13.02 -2.04 -9.87
N ASP A 208 -13.88 -2.80 -9.21
CA ASP A 208 -14.30 -4.12 -9.70
C ASP A 208 -15.80 -4.11 -10.04
N LYS A 209 -16.40 -5.28 -10.27
CA LYS A 209 -17.82 -5.37 -10.66
C LYS A 209 -18.80 -4.80 -9.61
N HIS A 210 -18.40 -4.72 -8.35
CA HIS A 210 -19.32 -4.46 -7.24
C HIS A 210 -18.89 -3.30 -6.35
N THR A 211 -17.60 -2.95 -6.37
CA THR A 211 -17.02 -2.05 -5.38
C THR A 211 -16.03 -1.09 -6.01
N THR A 212 -15.89 0.07 -5.36
CA THR A 212 -14.78 0.99 -5.55
C THR A 212 -13.99 1.02 -4.26
N GLY A 213 -12.69 0.73 -4.35
CA GLY A 213 -11.74 0.80 -3.25
C GLY A 213 -10.66 1.83 -3.52
N TYR A 214 -10.07 2.33 -2.45
CA TYR A 214 -8.97 3.30 -2.47
C TYR A 214 -7.79 2.68 -1.74
N GLU A 215 -6.74 2.34 -2.46
CA GLU A 215 -5.54 1.68 -1.93
C GLU A 215 -4.38 2.68 -1.88
N VAL A 216 -3.62 2.65 -0.79
CA VAL A 216 -2.39 3.44 -0.61
C VAL A 216 -1.28 2.47 -0.23
N GLU A 217 -0.20 2.49 -0.99
CA GLU A 217 0.98 1.66 -0.75
C GLU A 217 2.28 2.47 -0.89
N VAL A 218 3.30 2.11 -0.10
CA VAL A 218 4.67 2.59 -0.23
C VAL A 218 5.54 1.39 -0.59
N GLU A 219 6.27 1.50 -1.68
CA GLU A 219 7.12 0.43 -2.21
C GLU A 219 8.59 0.85 -2.16
N PHE A 220 9.45 -0.07 -1.75
CA PHE A 220 10.90 0.09 -1.89
C PHE A 220 11.33 -0.37 -3.28
N LEU A 221 11.87 0.56 -4.07
CA LEU A 221 12.34 0.33 -5.43
C LEU A 221 13.73 -0.31 -5.43
N LEU A 222 13.77 -1.63 -5.52
CA LEU A 222 14.98 -2.38 -5.86
C LEU A 222 15.36 -2.06 -7.30
N LYS A 223 16.56 -1.52 -7.53
CA LYS A 223 17.05 -1.25 -8.88
C LYS A 223 17.49 -2.56 -9.53
N ASP A 224 17.02 -2.80 -10.75
CA ASP A 224 17.53 -3.88 -11.59
C ASP A 224 19.06 -3.77 -11.69
N ASN A 225 19.76 -4.84 -11.32
CA ASN A 225 21.24 -4.97 -11.25
C ASN A 225 21.96 -4.32 -10.06
N ASP A 226 21.28 -3.73 -9.08
CA ASP A 226 21.95 -3.45 -7.81
C ASP A 226 22.07 -4.79 -7.03
N GLU A 227 23.28 -5.35 -6.95
CA GLU A 227 23.62 -6.39 -5.95
C GLU A 227 23.40 -5.92 -4.49
N LYS A 228 22.94 -4.67 -4.30
CA LYS A 228 22.63 -4.08 -3.02
C LYS A 228 21.44 -4.79 -2.41
N LYS A 229 21.79 -5.67 -1.47
CA LYS A 229 20.88 -6.21 -0.47
C LYS A 229 20.11 -5.06 0.20
N ILE A 230 18.84 -5.31 0.48
CA ILE A 230 18.06 -4.46 1.39
C ILE A 230 18.85 -4.31 2.69
N THR A 231 18.99 -3.08 3.18
CA THR A 231 19.69 -2.76 4.44
C THR A 231 18.67 -2.40 5.52
N ASP A 232 19.10 -2.46 6.77
CA ASP A 232 18.30 -2.03 7.92
C ASP A 232 17.80 -0.59 7.76
N SER A 233 18.64 0.32 7.25
CA SER A 233 18.26 1.71 6.98
C SER A 233 17.14 1.85 5.92
N HIS A 234 17.10 0.99 4.90
CA HIS A 234 16.02 1.00 3.92
C HIS A 234 14.70 0.53 4.55
N VAL A 235 14.76 -0.49 5.41
CA VAL A 235 13.59 -0.97 6.16
C VAL A 235 13.11 0.10 7.13
N GLU A 236 14.02 0.76 7.84
CA GLU A 236 13.70 1.85 8.75
C GLU A 236 12.99 3.00 8.05
N GLU A 237 13.48 3.40 6.87
CA GLU A 237 12.86 4.47 6.09
C GLU A 237 11.49 4.04 5.53
N LEU A 238 11.33 2.79 5.07
CA LEU A 238 10.03 2.26 4.66
C LEU A 238 9.00 2.31 5.79
N VAL A 239 9.40 1.84 6.98
CA VAL A 239 8.54 1.82 8.17
C VAL A 239 8.19 3.25 8.57
N GLY A 240 9.16 4.17 8.60
CA GLY A 240 8.94 5.58 8.90
C GLY A 240 7.93 6.23 7.94
N ARG A 241 8.12 6.03 6.63
CA ARG A 241 7.21 6.56 5.60
C ARG A 241 5.79 5.98 5.75
N ALA A 242 5.65 4.68 5.98
CA ALA A 242 4.36 4.03 6.15
C ALA A 242 3.63 4.53 7.43
N LEU A 243 4.36 4.68 8.54
CA LEU A 243 3.82 5.25 9.79
C LEU A 243 3.32 6.68 9.59
N SER A 244 4.09 7.54 8.92
CA SER A 244 3.64 8.91 8.63
C SER A 244 2.34 8.97 7.84
N LEU A 245 2.13 8.05 6.89
CA LEU A 245 0.87 7.98 6.14
C LEU A 245 -0.28 7.45 7.00
N ALA A 246 -0.02 6.47 7.86
CA ALA A 246 -1.03 5.86 8.73
C ALA A 246 -1.57 6.84 9.80
N THR A 247 -0.74 7.80 10.23
CA THR A 247 -1.09 8.80 11.24
C THR A 247 -1.56 10.13 10.65
N LEU A 248 -1.36 10.37 9.35
CA LEU A 248 -1.69 11.65 8.68
C LEU A 248 -3.15 12.08 8.88
N THR A 249 -4.07 11.12 8.95
CA THR A 249 -5.52 11.38 9.04
C THR A 249 -6.12 11.02 10.39
N ALA A 250 -5.30 10.65 11.37
CA ALA A 250 -5.74 10.53 12.74
C ALA A 250 -6.29 11.89 13.18
N SER A 251 -7.57 11.94 13.53
CA SER A 251 -8.16 13.16 14.06
C SER A 251 -7.46 13.48 15.37
N GLU A 252 -6.99 14.72 15.54
CA GLU A 252 -6.53 15.22 16.85
C GLU A 252 -7.67 14.94 17.85
N GLY A 253 -7.47 13.93 18.70
CA GLY A 253 -8.43 13.53 19.72
C GLY A 253 -8.55 14.57 20.82
#